data_AF-A0A432FC95-F1
#
_entry.id   AF-A0A432FC95-F1
#
_cell.length_a   1.000
_cell.length_b   1.000
_cell.length_c   1.000
_cell.angle_alpha   90.00
_cell.angle_beta   90.00
_cell.angle_gamma   90.00
#
_symmetry.space_group_name_H-M   'P 1'
#
loop_
_entity.id
_entity.type
_entity.pdbx_description
1 polymer ?
#
loop_
_entity_poly.entity_id
_entity_poly.type
_entity_poly.pdbx_seq_one_letter_code
_entity_poly.pdbx_strand_id
1 'polypeptide(L)' 'MELKYYKKVCEHGCDGVNETLFNKVAENLGISDLKVSLIHGIDKAISEGIPEVPAIVINGEIVHSG' A
#
# COMPACT_ATOMS: atom_id res chain seq x y z
N MET A 1 7.83 -11.54 0.69
CA MET A 1 7.59 -10.30 1.50
C MET A 1 6.24 -9.73 1.10
N GLU A 2 5.41 -9.29 2.05
CA GLU A 2 4.10 -8.71 1.74
C GLU A 2 4.08 -7.20 2.04
N LEU A 3 3.64 -6.39 1.07
CA LEU A 3 3.42 -4.95 1.19
C LEU A 3 1.94 -4.65 0.89
N LYS A 4 1.22 -4.13 1.87
CA LYS A 4 -0.13 -3.61 1.72
C LYS A 4 -0.08 -2.08 1.73
N TYR A 5 -0.66 -1.45 0.70
CA TYR A 5 -0.79 0.00 0.64
C TYR A 5 -2.27 0.39 0.71
N TYR A 6 -2.64 1.04 1.81
CA TYR A 6 -3.98 1.55 2.04
C TYR A 6 -4.07 2.99 1.55
N LYS A 7 -5.03 3.28 0.67
CA LYS A 7 -5.26 4.64 0.15
C LYS A 7 -6.73 5.03 0.15
N LYS A 8 -6.98 6.34 0.26
CA LYS A 8 -8.33 6.89 0.08
C LYS A 8 -8.81 6.62 -1.34
N VAL A 9 -10.10 6.31 -1.48
CA VAL A 9 -10.76 6.28 -2.78
C VAL A 9 -10.87 7.73 -3.26
N CYS A 10 -10.17 8.09 -4.32
CA CYS A 10 -10.36 9.38 -4.99
C CYS A 10 -11.17 9.14 -6.25
N GLU A 11 -12.32 9.82 -6.37
CA GLU A 11 -13.26 9.61 -7.47
C GLU A 11 -12.69 9.96 -8.86
N HIS A 12 -11.68 10.82 -8.97
CA HIS A 12 -10.99 11.10 -10.24
C HIS A 12 -9.47 11.30 -10.06
N GLY A 13 -8.66 10.46 -10.71
CA GLY A 13 -7.28 10.81 -11.12
C GLY A 13 -6.16 10.82 -10.07
N CYS A 14 -6.40 10.47 -8.81
CA CYS A 14 -5.32 10.42 -7.79
C CYS A 14 -4.57 9.07 -7.72
N ASP A 15 -4.49 8.32 -8.81
CA ASP A 15 -3.76 7.04 -8.88
C ASP A 15 -2.26 7.25 -9.19
N GLY A 16 -1.59 8.12 -8.42
CA GLY A 16 -0.16 8.37 -8.58
C GLY A 16 0.73 7.21 -8.13
N VAL A 17 0.21 6.36 -7.24
CA VAL A 17 0.89 5.18 -6.70
C VAL A 17 0.04 3.95 -6.98
N ASN A 18 0.57 3.08 -7.83
CA ASN A 18 -0.06 1.83 -8.28
C ASN A 18 0.92 0.66 -8.13
N GLU A 19 0.45 -0.59 -8.20
CA GLU A 19 1.23 -1.83 -8.02
C GLU A 19 2.47 -1.82 -8.92
N THR A 20 2.34 -1.32 -10.14
CA THR A 20 3.42 -1.20 -11.12
C THR A 20 4.60 -0.38 -10.60
N LEU A 21 4.36 0.68 -9.83
CA LEU A 21 5.45 1.49 -9.27
C LEU A 21 6.20 0.71 -8.19
N PHE A 22 5.47 0.07 -7.28
CA PHE A 22 6.06 -0.75 -6.22
C PHE A 22 6.82 -1.95 -6.78
N ASN A 23 6.26 -2.63 -7.78
CA ASN A 23 6.94 -3.75 -8.46
C ASN A 23 8.22 -3.28 -9.15
N LYS A 24 8.19 -2.15 -9.89
CA LYS A 24 9.41 -1.61 -10.50
C LYS A 24 10.48 -1.26 -9.48
N VAL A 25 10.10 -0.64 -8.36
CA VAL A 25 11.06 -0.30 -7.29
C VAL A 25 11.62 -1.57 -6.67
N ALA A 26 10.79 -2.58 -6.40
CA ALA A 26 11.20 -3.87 -5.87
C ALA A 26 12.17 -4.59 -6.79
N GLU A 27 11.89 -4.63 -8.10
CA GLU A 27 12.79 -5.20 -9.11
C GLU A 27 14.14 -4.49 -9.15
N ASN A 28 14.16 -3.14 -9.11
CA ASN A 28 15.41 -2.37 -9.08
C ASN A 28 16.22 -2.62 -7.80
N LEU A 29 15.56 -2.94 -6.69
CA LEU A 29 16.21 -3.29 -5.42
C LEU A 29 16.56 -4.79 -5.32
N GLY A 30 16.27 -5.60 -6.34
CA GLY A 30 16.52 -7.03 -6.35
C GLY A 30 15.57 -7.85 -5.48
N ILE A 31 14.39 -7.30 -5.14
CA ILE A 31 13.37 -7.95 -4.32
C ILE A 31 12.39 -8.69 -5.23
N SER A 32 12.66 -9.98 -5.49
CA SER A 32 11.85 -10.80 -6.41
C SER A 32 10.58 -11.38 -5.80
N ASP A 33 10.49 -11.44 -4.46
CA ASP A 33 9.36 -12.04 -3.71
C ASP A 33 8.43 -10.98 -3.11
N LEU A 34 8.40 -9.75 -3.64
CA LEU A 34 7.49 -8.73 -3.15
C LEU A 34 6.07 -8.98 -3.67
N LYS A 35 5.12 -9.21 -2.75
CA LYS A 35 3.69 -9.22 -3.03
C LYS A 35 3.11 -7.89 -2.63
N VAL A 36 2.65 -7.13 -3.62
CA VAL A 36 2.00 -5.83 -3.41
C VAL A 36 0.49 -6.04 -3.38
N SER A 37 -0.21 -5.40 -2.44
CA SER A 37 -1.67 -5.36 -2.38
C SER A 37 -2.14 -3.94 -2.17
N LEU A 38 -2.84 -3.39 -3.15
CA LEU A 38 -3.49 -2.09 -3.03
C LEU A 38 -4.86 -2.26 -2.38
N ILE A 39 -5.08 -1.52 -1.31
CA ILE A 39 -6.33 -1.54 -0.57
C ILE A 39 -6.94 -0.15 -0.64
N HIS A 40 -8.05 -0.05 -1.36
CA HIS A 40 -8.82 1.17 -1.46
C HIS A 40 -9.90 1.18 -0.39
N GLY A 41 -9.94 2.26 0.40
CA GLY A 41 -11.01 2.48 1.37
C GLY A 41 -10.50 2.59 2.81
N ILE A 42 -11.02 3.61 3.50
CA ILE A 42 -10.70 3.92 4.90
C ILE A 42 -11.28 2.83 5.81
N ASP A 43 -12.49 2.35 5.51
CA ASP A 43 -13.18 1.33 6.31
C ASP A 43 -12.38 0.04 6.46
N LYS A 44 -11.74 -0.43 5.38
CA LYS A 44 -10.91 -1.63 5.41
C LYS A 44 -9.61 -1.40 6.17
N ALA A 45 -9.02 -0.21 6.07
CA ALA A 45 -7.86 0.19 6.85
C ALA A 45 -8.18 0.15 8.35
N ILE A 46 -9.25 0.82 8.78
CA ILE A 46 -9.68 0.86 10.18
C ILE A 46 -10.00 -0.54 10.70
N SER A 47 -10.69 -1.37 9.90
CA SER A 47 -11.01 -2.76 10.27
C SER A 47 -9.76 -3.63 10.50
N GLU A 48 -8.68 -3.36 9.76
CA GLU A 48 -7.38 -4.03 9.95
C GLU A 48 -6.48 -3.33 10.99
N GLY A 49 -7.00 -2.36 11.74
CA GLY A 49 -6.28 -1.66 12.81
C GLY A 49 -5.36 -0.53 12.33
N ILE A 50 -5.54 -0.08 11.09
CA ILE A 50 -4.80 1.05 10.51
C ILE A 50 -5.56 2.35 10.80
N PRO A 51 -5.01 3.27 11.61
CA PRO A 51 -5.75 4.42 12.12
C PRO A 51 -6.02 5.50 11.07
N GLU A 52 -5.15 5.61 10.07
CA GLU A 52 -5.22 6.66 9.04
C GLU A 52 -4.70 6.16 7.69
N VAL A 53 -5.09 6.85 6.62
CA VAL A 53 -4.63 6.58 5.25
C VAL A 53 -4.26 7.89 4.55
N PRO A 54 -3.20 7.90 3.69
CA PRO A 54 -2.47 6.74 3.19
C PRO A 54 -1.57 6.04 4.22
N ALA A 55 -1.50 4.71 4.15
CA ALA A 55 -0.64 3.91 5.02
C ALA A 55 0.03 2.74 4.29
N ILE A 56 1.27 2.45 4.66
CA ILE A 56 2.06 1.33 4.14
C ILE A 56 2.29 0.35 5.29
N VAL A 57 1.93 -0.91 5.04
CA VAL A 57 2.11 -2.01 5.98
C VAL A 57 2.99 -3.06 5.32
N ILE A 58 4.08 -3.45 5.98
CA ILE A 58 5.01 -4.49 5.49
C ILE A 58 4.99 -5.64 6.48
N ASN A 59 4.67 -6.85 6.00
CA ASN A 59 4.55 -8.07 6.82
C ASN A 59 3.65 -7.90 8.08
N GLY A 60 2.62 -7.06 7.99
CA GLY A 60 1.71 -6.76 9.10
C GLY A 60 2.11 -5.58 10.01
N GLU A 61 3.28 -4.98 9.80
CA GLU A 61 3.73 -3.81 10.57
C GLU A 61 3.50 -2.51 9.80
N ILE A 62 2.92 -1.51 10.46
CA ILE A 62 2.72 -0.16 9.89
C ILE A 62 4.08 0.52 9.84
N VAL A 63 4.63 0.67 8.64
CA VAL A 63 5.92 1.34 8.42
C VAL A 63 5.76 2.83 8.11
N HIS A 64 4.57 3.23 7.64
CA HIS A 64 4.24 4.62 7.35
C HIS A 64 2.73 4.84 7.40
N SER A 65 2.31 5.98 7.94
CA SER A 65 0.92 6.46 7.96
C SER A 65 0.93 8.00 7.90
N GLY A 66 -0.03 8.60 7.16
CA GLY A 66 -0.16 10.05 7.03
C GLY A 66 -1.49 10.51 6.43
#